data_AF-A0A933CIZ7-F1
#
_entry.id   AF-A0A933CIZ7-F1
#
_cell.length_a   1.000
_cell.length_b   1.000
_cell.length_c   1.000
_cell.angle_alpha   90.00
_cell.angle_beta   90.00
_cell.angle_gamma   90.00
#
_symmetry.space_group_name_H-M   'P 1'
#
loop_
_entity.id
_entity.type
_entity.pdbx_description
1 polymer ?
#
loop_
_entity_poly.entity_id
_entity_poly.type
_entity_poly.pdbx_seq_one_letter_code
_entity_poly.pdbx_strand_id
1 'polypeptide(L)'
;MIRFFSHVLALLFLLTLQVSFVHALPYPFDRIPLVLVVSIYLYQYVNQRSCAWWLVAYGLVLDILSLSLAPLQSLSYLLIAGTMMLLVAHVFTNRSFYGMAATSLLCLAVLTLSELAIVGLSHILTGELFLWKPLLLTNLWAALFSCLLLLFVFSSLRRVRLVAQQLFLDRP
;
A
#
# COMPACT_ATOMS: atom_id res chain seq x y z
N MET A 1 10.54 -6.00 -22.87
CA MET A 1 9.20 -5.54 -23.32
C MET A 1 8.07 -6.35 -22.69
N ILE A 2 8.00 -7.66 -22.88
CA ILE A 2 6.93 -8.52 -22.30
C ILE A 2 6.82 -8.38 -20.77
N ARG A 3 7.94 -8.26 -20.05
CA ARG A 3 7.96 -8.09 -18.58
C ARG A 3 7.45 -6.73 -18.10
N PHE A 4 7.82 -5.67 -18.80
CA PHE A 4 7.30 -4.34 -18.52
C PHE A 4 5.78 -4.35 -18.71
N PHE A 5 5.32 -4.97 -19.80
CA PHE A 5 3.90 -5.15 -20.06
C PHE A 5 3.20 -5.97 -18.96
N SER A 6 3.78 -7.08 -18.50
CA SER A 6 3.20 -7.87 -17.40
C SER A 6 3.15 -7.10 -16.09
N HIS A 7 4.16 -6.29 -15.78
CA HIS A 7 4.15 -5.41 -14.61
C HIS A 7 3.06 -4.35 -14.68
N VAL A 8 2.91 -3.68 -15.82
CA VAL A 8 1.87 -2.67 -16.03
C VAL A 8 0.49 -3.32 -15.96
N LEU A 9 0.31 -4.49 -16.59
CA LEU A 9 -0.94 -5.24 -16.53
C LEU A 9 -1.29 -5.66 -15.10
N ALA A 10 -0.31 -6.16 -14.34
CA ALA A 10 -0.51 -6.55 -12.95
C ALA A 10 -0.85 -5.35 -12.07
N LEU A 11 -0.18 -4.20 -12.28
CA LEU A 11 -0.51 -2.95 -11.60
C LEU A 11 -1.95 -2.52 -11.92
N LEU A 12 -2.32 -2.48 -13.19
CA LEU A 12 -3.68 -2.10 -13.61
C LEU A 12 -4.73 -3.03 -13.01
N PHE A 13 -4.50 -4.34 -13.05
CA PHE A 13 -5.39 -5.32 -12.42
C PHE A 13 -5.51 -5.11 -10.90
N LEU A 14 -4.40 -4.82 -10.23
CA LEU A 14 -4.40 -4.56 -8.79
C LEU A 14 -5.16 -3.29 -8.43
N LEU A 15 -4.96 -2.22 -9.21
CA LEU A 15 -5.64 -0.94 -9.04
C LEU A 15 -7.14 -1.06 -9.33
N THR A 16 -7.53 -1.76 -10.40
CA THR A 16 -8.96 -1.96 -10.71
C THR A 16 -9.65 -2.78 -9.63
N LEU A 17 -9.00 -3.81 -9.09
CA LEU A 17 -9.54 -4.59 -7.98
C LEU A 17 -9.69 -3.71 -6.72
N GLN A 18 -8.67 -2.93 -6.37
CA GLN A 18 -8.75 -2.02 -5.23
C GLN A 18 -9.88 -0.99 -5.40
N VAL A 19 -9.93 -0.28 -6.53
CA VAL A 19 -10.90 0.81 -6.76
C VAL A 19 -12.31 0.31 -7.03
N SER A 20 -12.47 -0.74 -7.83
CA SER A 20 -13.81 -1.17 -8.27
C SER A 20 -14.43 -2.19 -7.33
N PHE A 21 -13.62 -3.04 -6.70
CA PHE A 21 -14.13 -4.10 -5.83
C PHE A 21 -13.98 -3.73 -4.36
N VAL A 22 -12.76 -3.41 -3.89
CA VAL A 22 -12.55 -3.14 -2.46
C VAL A 22 -13.28 -1.88 -2.02
N HIS A 23 -13.10 -0.74 -2.69
CA HIS A 23 -13.77 0.51 -2.34
C HIS A 23 -15.30 0.48 -2.51
N ALA A 24 -15.85 -0.53 -3.20
CA ALA A 24 -17.30 -0.74 -3.32
C ALA A 24 -17.89 -1.55 -2.14
N LEU A 25 -17.05 -2.18 -1.31
CA LEU A 25 -17.52 -2.93 -0.14
C LEU A 25 -18.09 -1.98 0.92
N PRO A 26 -19.01 -2.45 1.79
CA PRO A 26 -19.48 -1.64 2.89
C PRO A 26 -18.35 -1.40 3.90
N TYR A 27 -18.34 -0.21 4.50
CA TYR A 27 -17.47 0.11 5.62
C TYR A 27 -17.64 -0.93 6.77
N PRO A 28 -16.56 -1.44 7.38
CA PRO A 28 -15.15 -1.02 7.24
C PRO A 28 -14.34 -1.78 6.17
N PHE A 29 -14.95 -2.69 5.42
CA PHE A 29 -14.24 -3.55 4.47
C PHE A 29 -13.70 -2.81 3.24
N ASP A 30 -14.21 -1.61 2.97
CA ASP A 30 -13.65 -0.67 2.00
C ASP A 30 -12.22 -0.19 2.32
N ARG A 31 -11.76 -0.39 3.56
CA ARG A 31 -10.42 0.02 4.03
C ARG A 31 -9.35 -1.05 3.88
N ILE A 32 -9.63 -2.17 3.23
CA ILE A 32 -8.63 -3.21 2.99
C ILE A 32 -7.48 -2.65 2.10
N PRO A 33 -6.23 -2.57 2.59
CA PRO A 33 -5.15 -1.92 1.85
C PRO A 33 -4.42 -2.94 0.96
N LEU A 34 -5.12 -3.46 -0.05
CA LEU A 34 -4.64 -4.56 -0.89
C LEU A 34 -3.38 -4.16 -1.67
N VAL A 35 -3.37 -2.97 -2.29
CA VAL A 35 -2.20 -2.47 -3.03
C VAL A 35 -0.96 -2.38 -2.12
N LEU A 36 -1.13 -1.91 -0.88
CA LEU A 36 -0.03 -1.80 0.09
C LEU A 36 0.55 -3.17 0.41
N VAL A 37 -0.30 -4.11 0.82
CA VAL A 37 0.13 -5.43 1.28
C VAL A 37 0.79 -6.22 0.15
N VAL A 38 0.20 -6.19 -1.05
CA VAL A 38 0.78 -6.89 -2.21
C VAL A 38 2.12 -6.27 -2.61
N SER A 39 2.24 -4.94 -2.59
CA SER A 39 3.51 -4.27 -2.88
C SER A 39 4.60 -4.63 -1.88
N ILE A 40 4.28 -4.63 -0.58
CA ILE A 40 5.21 -5.05 0.48
C ILE A 40 5.63 -6.50 0.30
N TYR A 41 4.68 -7.40 0.02
CA TYR A 41 4.99 -8.80 -0.22
C TYR A 41 5.93 -8.98 -1.41
N LEU A 42 5.62 -8.37 -2.55
CA LEU A 42 6.47 -8.47 -3.74
C LEU A 42 7.85 -7.88 -3.50
N TYR A 43 7.92 -6.72 -2.85
CA TYR A 43 9.17 -6.03 -2.56
C TYR A 43 10.04 -6.80 -1.55
N GLN A 44 9.49 -7.18 -0.39
CA GLN A 44 10.24 -7.80 0.71
C GLN A 44 10.48 -9.30 0.52
N TYR A 45 9.46 -10.05 0.07
CA TYR A 45 9.54 -11.51 -0.02
C TYR A 45 10.05 -11.98 -1.39
N VAL A 46 9.58 -11.36 -2.48
CA VAL A 46 9.96 -11.73 -3.86
C VAL A 46 11.15 -10.92 -4.38
N ASN A 47 11.57 -9.86 -3.69
CA ASN A 47 12.66 -8.95 -4.07
C ASN A 47 12.39 -8.15 -5.36
N GLN A 48 11.12 -7.82 -5.60
CA GLN A 48 10.65 -7.04 -6.75
C GLN A 48 10.75 -5.54 -6.46
N ARG A 49 11.88 -4.92 -6.78
CA ARG A 49 12.09 -3.50 -6.43
C ARG A 49 11.20 -2.54 -7.21
N SER A 50 10.83 -2.91 -8.45
CA SER A 50 9.94 -2.12 -9.31
C SER A 50 8.54 -1.91 -8.71
N CYS A 51 8.09 -2.80 -7.82
CA CYS A 51 6.79 -2.69 -7.17
C CYS A 51 6.67 -1.51 -6.18
N ALA A 52 7.78 -0.86 -5.79
CA ALA A 52 7.69 0.36 -4.99
C ALA A 52 6.91 1.48 -5.73
N TRP A 53 7.02 1.53 -7.05
CA TRP A 53 6.28 2.50 -7.88
C TRP A 53 4.77 2.24 -7.92
N TRP A 54 4.31 1.05 -7.55
CA TRP A 54 2.89 0.74 -7.52
C TRP A 54 2.14 1.55 -6.45
N LEU A 55 2.81 1.82 -5.33
CA LEU A 55 2.28 2.66 -4.25
C LEU A 55 2.11 4.11 -4.73
N VAL A 56 3.13 4.64 -5.41
CA VAL A 56 3.10 6.01 -5.96
C VAL A 56 1.99 6.14 -7.02
N ALA A 57 1.89 5.17 -7.93
CA ALA A 57 0.83 5.14 -8.93
C ALA A 57 -0.56 5.09 -8.29
N TYR A 58 -0.73 4.32 -7.21
CA TYR A 58 -1.99 4.27 -6.48
C TYR A 58 -2.33 5.60 -5.81
N GLY A 59 -1.37 6.29 -5.19
CA GLY A 59 -1.59 7.63 -4.63
C GLY A 59 -2.05 8.64 -5.68
N LEU A 60 -1.48 8.59 -6.90
CA LEU A 60 -1.93 9.42 -8.02
C LEU A 60 -3.38 9.11 -8.43
N VAL A 61 -3.75 7.82 -8.48
CA VAL A 61 -5.13 7.42 -8.79
C VAL A 61 -6.11 7.94 -7.75
N LEU A 62 -5.75 7.88 -6.46
CA LEU A 62 -6.59 8.40 -5.38
C LEU A 62 -6.82 9.91 -5.52
N ASP A 63 -5.78 10.67 -5.85
CA ASP A 63 -5.88 12.12 -6.09
C ASP A 63 -6.75 12.43 -7.33
N ILE A 64 -6.53 11.74 -8.45
CA ILE A 64 -7.28 11.96 -9.70
C ILE A 64 -8.77 11.67 -9.52
N LEU A 65 -9.10 10.60 -8.79
CA LEU A 65 -10.48 10.19 -8.56
C LEU A 65 -11.12 10.84 -7.32
N SER A 66 -10.35 11.63 -6.56
CA SER A 66 -10.80 12.27 -5.32
C SER A 66 -11.47 11.29 -4.33
N LEU A 67 -10.91 10.08 -4.22
CA LEU A 67 -11.46 9.00 -3.38
C LEU A 67 -11.00 9.07 -1.91
N SER A 68 -10.02 9.91 -1.61
CA SER A 68 -9.41 10.01 -0.28
C SER A 68 -10.00 11.11 0.59
N LEU A 69 -9.89 10.92 1.91
CA LEU A 69 -10.29 11.91 2.90
C LEU A 69 -9.27 13.06 3.05
N ALA A 70 -8.00 12.79 2.75
CA ALA A 70 -6.94 13.80 2.76
C ALA A 70 -6.51 14.12 1.33
N PRO A 71 -6.24 15.40 1.01
CA PRO A 71 -5.68 15.79 -0.29
C PRO A 71 -4.21 15.36 -0.41
N LEU A 72 -3.67 15.38 -1.64
CA LEU A 72 -2.26 15.10 -1.94
C LEU A 72 -1.80 13.70 -1.49
N GLN A 73 -2.63 12.69 -1.70
CA GLN A 73 -2.30 11.30 -1.40
C GLN A 73 -1.07 10.79 -2.13
N SER A 74 -0.83 11.28 -3.34
CA SER A 74 0.41 11.00 -4.07
C SER A 74 1.66 11.27 -3.24
N LEU A 75 1.68 12.34 -2.44
CA LEU A 75 2.79 12.66 -1.54
C LEU A 75 2.88 11.65 -0.39
N SER A 76 1.75 11.37 0.28
CA SER A 76 1.69 10.39 1.38
C SER A 76 2.14 8.99 0.93
N TYR A 77 1.69 8.53 -0.23
CA TYR A 77 2.08 7.24 -0.80
C TYR A 77 3.54 7.21 -1.29
N LEU A 78 4.09 8.35 -1.72
CA LEU A 78 5.51 8.48 -2.01
C LEU A 78 6.36 8.32 -0.74
N LEU A 79 5.95 8.93 0.37
CA LEU A 79 6.60 8.73 1.66
C LEU A 79 6.53 7.25 2.09
N ILE A 80 5.37 6.62 1.95
CA ILE A 80 5.21 5.19 2.26
C ILE A 80 6.14 4.33 1.40
N ALA A 81 6.22 4.57 0.10
CA ALA A 81 7.13 3.85 -0.78
C ALA A 81 8.59 3.97 -0.30
N GLY A 82 9.03 5.18 0.05
CA GLY A 82 10.35 5.42 0.62
C GLY A 82 10.57 4.70 1.95
N THR A 83 9.59 4.75 2.87
CA THR A 83 9.70 4.05 4.16
C THR A 83 9.73 2.53 4.02
N MET A 84 8.90 1.96 3.15
CA MET A 84 8.96 0.53 2.81
C MET A 84 10.36 0.14 2.31
N MET A 85 10.93 0.92 1.37
CA MET A 85 12.25 0.66 0.82
C MET A 85 13.33 0.67 1.91
N LEU A 86 13.33 1.69 2.79
CA LEU A 86 14.29 1.81 3.90
C LEU A 86 14.14 0.69 4.92
N LEU A 87 12.91 0.41 5.34
CA LEU A 87 12.63 -0.62 6.34
C LEU A 87 13.04 -2.00 5.85
N VAL A 88 12.73 -2.34 4.60
CA VAL A 88 13.09 -3.64 4.01
C VAL A 88 14.61 -3.76 3.79
N ALA A 89 15.27 -2.67 3.39
CA ALA A 89 16.71 -2.69 3.14
C ALA A 89 17.56 -2.74 4.41
N HIS A 90 17.11 -2.14 5.51
CA HIS A 90 17.96 -1.92 6.69
C HIS A 90 17.42 -2.50 8.00
N VAL A 91 16.11 -2.70 8.15
CA VAL A 91 15.51 -3.09 9.44
C VAL A 91 14.95 -4.52 9.39
N PHE A 92 14.09 -4.80 8.40
CA PHE A 92 13.39 -6.07 8.25
C PHE A 92 13.89 -6.83 7.02
N THR A 93 15.20 -7.08 6.99
CA THR A 93 15.87 -7.81 5.89
C THR A 93 15.45 -9.29 5.82
N ASN A 94 14.93 -9.84 6.92
CA ASN A 94 14.39 -11.19 6.97
C ASN A 94 13.06 -11.29 6.21
N ARG A 95 12.93 -12.32 5.37
CA ARG A 95 11.71 -12.63 4.61
C ARG A 95 10.65 -13.36 5.45
N SER A 96 10.41 -12.86 6.66
CA SER A 96 9.46 -13.45 7.61
C SER A 96 8.10 -12.75 7.53
N PHE A 97 7.06 -13.46 7.94
CA PHE A 97 5.72 -12.90 8.10
C PHE A 97 5.73 -11.69 9.04
N TYR A 98 6.40 -11.81 10.20
CA TYR A 98 6.51 -10.74 11.18
C TYR A 98 7.18 -9.49 10.61
N GLY A 99 8.23 -9.66 9.78
CA GLY A 99 8.88 -8.56 9.10
C GLY A 99 7.92 -7.80 8.18
N MET A 100 7.09 -8.51 7.41
CA MET A 100 6.10 -7.90 6.52
C MET A 100 4.92 -7.25 7.25
N ALA A 101 4.47 -7.85 8.35
CA ALA A 101 3.45 -7.26 9.19
C ALA A 101 3.95 -5.96 9.83
N ALA A 102 5.17 -5.98 10.38
CA ALA A 102 5.78 -4.79 10.97
C ALA A 102 6.02 -3.68 9.92
N THR A 103 6.51 -4.01 8.72
CA THR A 103 6.66 -3.01 7.65
C THR A 103 5.32 -2.43 7.23
N SER A 104 4.27 -3.24 7.10
CA SER A 104 2.93 -2.75 6.77
C SER A 104 2.37 -1.80 7.83
N LEU A 105 2.50 -2.16 9.11
CA LEU A 105 2.02 -1.31 10.21
C LEU A 105 2.78 0.02 10.28
N LEU A 106 4.11 0.00 10.14
CA LEU A 106 4.91 1.22 10.13
C LEU A 106 4.61 2.10 8.91
N CYS A 107 4.41 1.50 7.74
CA CYS A 107 3.96 2.20 6.55
C CYS A 107 2.60 2.90 6.77
N LEU A 108 1.65 2.23 7.42
CA LEU A 108 0.34 2.82 7.74
C LEU A 108 0.44 3.89 8.83
N ALA A 109 1.36 3.76 9.78
CA ALA A 109 1.64 4.83 10.74
C ALA A 109 2.19 6.08 10.03
N VAL A 110 3.12 5.90 9.09
CA VAL A 110 3.65 6.98 8.25
C VAL A 110 2.56 7.61 7.39
N LEU A 111 1.68 6.80 6.78
CA LEU A 111 0.50 7.27 6.05
C LEU A 111 -0.33 8.19 6.95
N THR A 112 -0.75 7.69 8.11
CA THR A 112 -1.61 8.41 9.05
C THR A 112 -0.98 9.72 9.50
N LEU A 113 0.31 9.71 9.85
CA LEU A 113 1.02 10.92 10.25
C LEU A 113 1.12 11.93 9.10
N SER A 114 1.43 11.47 7.89
CA SER A 114 1.51 12.33 6.71
C SER A 114 0.16 12.96 6.34
N GLU A 115 -0.91 12.18 6.36
CA GLU A 115 -2.26 12.66 6.07
C GLU A 115 -2.75 13.62 7.16
N LEU A 116 -2.53 13.31 8.45
CA LEU A 116 -2.87 14.24 9.54
C LEU A 116 -2.09 15.55 9.44
N ALA A 117 -0.81 15.51 9.03
CA ALA A 117 -0.03 16.70 8.81
C ALA A 117 -0.56 17.54 7.64
N ILE A 118 -0.91 16.90 6.52
CA ILE A 118 -1.49 17.58 5.35
C ILE A 118 -2.85 18.20 5.70
N VAL A 119 -3.74 17.43 6.32
CA VAL A 119 -5.07 17.92 6.73
C VAL A 119 -4.93 19.03 7.78
N GLY A 120 -4.01 18.90 8.73
CA GLY A 120 -3.72 19.95 9.72
C GLY A 120 -3.21 21.24 9.07
N LEU A 121 -2.31 21.12 8.09
CA LEU A 121 -1.79 22.27 7.33
C LEU A 121 -2.90 22.92 6.49
N SER A 122 -3.75 22.12 5.83
CA SER A 122 -4.91 22.65 5.10
C SER A 122 -5.88 23.39 6.01
N HIS A 123 -6.18 22.86 7.20
CA HIS A 123 -7.04 23.53 8.18
C HIS A 123 -6.50 24.92 8.57
N ILE A 124 -5.19 25.05 8.77
CA ILE A 124 -4.55 26.33 9.13
C ILE A 124 -4.61 27.32 7.95
N LEU A 125 -4.41 26.87 6.72
CA LEU A 125 -4.32 27.73 5.54
C LEU A 125 -5.68 28.15 4.97
N THR A 126 -6.64 27.23 4.91
CA THR A 126 -7.94 27.44 4.23
C THR A 126 -9.12 27.43 5.18
N GLY A 127 -8.94 27.03 6.45
CA GLY A 127 -10.02 26.94 7.43
C GLY A 127 -10.94 25.73 7.24
N GLU A 128 -10.56 24.76 6.39
CA GLU A 128 -11.34 23.53 6.15
C GLU A 128 -11.51 22.68 7.42
N LEU A 129 -12.53 21.82 7.47
CA LEU A 129 -12.80 21.01 8.65
C LEU A 129 -11.64 20.05 8.96
N PHE A 130 -11.15 20.08 10.21
CA PHE A 130 -10.09 19.18 10.66
C PHE A 130 -10.63 17.77 10.94
N LEU A 131 -10.65 16.92 9.92
CA LEU A 131 -11.21 15.56 9.95
C LEU A 131 -10.26 14.50 10.54
N TRP A 132 -9.67 14.76 11.70
CA TRP A 132 -8.67 13.86 12.31
C TRP A 132 -9.24 12.52 12.80
N LYS A 133 -10.44 12.53 13.41
CA LYS A 133 -11.09 11.32 13.94
C LYS A 133 -11.39 10.28 12.86
N PRO A 134 -12.09 10.62 11.76
CA PRO A 134 -12.41 9.62 10.73
C PRO A 134 -11.14 9.07 10.10
N LEU A 135 -10.12 9.90 9.89
CA LEU A 135 -8.84 9.51 9.30
C LEU A 135 -8.09 8.47 10.15
N LEU A 136 -7.99 8.73 11.46
CA LEU A 136 -7.35 7.81 12.40
C LEU A 136 -8.11 6.48 12.45
N LEU A 137 -9.45 6.55 12.47
CA LEU A 137 -10.31 5.38 12.56
C LEU A 137 -10.27 4.54 11.27
N THR A 138 -10.24 5.17 10.08
CA THR A 138 -10.06 4.47 8.80
C THR A 138 -8.72 3.78 8.70
N ASN A 139 -7.64 4.43 9.15
CA ASN A 139 -6.30 3.85 9.08
C ASN A 139 -6.08 2.75 10.13
N LEU A 140 -6.76 2.81 11.28
CA LEU A 140 -6.82 1.71 12.23
C LEU A 140 -7.43 0.46 11.61
N TRP A 141 -8.57 0.60 10.89
CA TRP A 141 -9.15 -0.53 10.16
C TRP A 141 -8.22 -1.04 9.07
N ALA A 142 -7.56 -0.15 8.33
CA ALA A 142 -6.58 -0.54 7.33
C ALA A 142 -5.42 -1.35 7.95
N ALA A 143 -4.95 -0.99 9.14
CA ALA A 143 -3.91 -1.72 9.87
C ALA A 143 -4.36 -3.11 10.34
N LEU A 144 -5.61 -3.23 10.80
CA LEU A 144 -6.18 -4.54 11.14
C LEU A 144 -6.34 -5.41 9.89
N PHE A 145 -6.89 -4.87 8.81
CA PHE A 145 -7.07 -5.59 7.56
C PHE A 145 -5.74 -5.92 6.88
N SER A 146 -4.70 -5.10 7.02
CA SER A 146 -3.39 -5.43 6.46
C SER A 146 -2.78 -6.66 7.13
N CYS A 147 -2.88 -6.76 8.46
CA CYS A 147 -2.45 -7.94 9.21
C CYS A 147 -3.24 -9.18 8.81
N LEU A 148 -4.57 -9.07 8.73
CA LEU A 148 -5.44 -10.18 8.32
C LEU A 148 -5.13 -10.62 6.88
N LEU A 149 -5.05 -9.67 5.96
CA LEU A 149 -4.77 -9.96 4.55
C LEU A 149 -3.40 -10.59 4.39
N LEU A 150 -2.39 -10.15 5.14
CA LEU A 150 -1.08 -10.81 5.18
C LEU A 150 -1.17 -12.27 5.64
N LEU A 151 -2.03 -12.64 6.59
CA LEU A 151 -2.18 -14.05 7.01
C LEU A 151 -2.68 -14.93 5.86
N PHE A 152 -3.66 -14.45 5.09
CA PHE A 152 -4.21 -15.18 3.95
C PHE A 152 -3.27 -15.16 2.75
N VAL A 153 -2.68 -14.00 2.45
CA VAL A 153 -1.80 -13.80 1.31
C VAL A 153 -0.47 -14.52 1.50
N PHE A 154 0.13 -14.47 2.69
CA PHE A 154 1.40 -15.15 2.93
C PHE A 154 1.29 -16.67 2.80
N SER A 155 0.22 -17.27 3.34
CA SER A 155 0.00 -18.71 3.25
C SER A 155 -0.33 -19.17 1.82
N SER A 156 -1.09 -18.37 1.07
CA SER A 156 -1.48 -18.68 -0.31
C SER A 156 -0.35 -18.43 -1.31
N LEU A 157 0.31 -17.28 -1.23
CA LEU A 157 1.39 -16.90 -2.16
C LEU A 157 2.67 -17.70 -1.93
N ARG A 158 2.90 -18.26 -0.74
CA ARG A 158 4.00 -19.23 -0.54
C ARG A 158 3.85 -20.46 -1.44
N ARG A 159 2.62 -20.91 -1.71
CA ARG A 159 2.35 -22.04 -2.64
C ARG A 159 2.53 -21.64 -4.10
N VAL A 160 2.16 -20.40 -4.44
CA VAL A 160 2.24 -19.85 -5.81
C VAL A 160 3.61 -19.23 -6.12
N ARG A 161 4.55 -19.25 -5.16
CA ARG A 161 5.87 -18.61 -5.25
C ARG A 161 6.61 -18.96 -6.55
N LEU A 162 6.57 -20.22 -6.98
CA LEU A 162 7.24 -20.66 -8.22
C LEU A 162 6.67 -19.95 -9.46
N VAL A 163 5.35 -19.78 -9.54
CA VAL A 163 4.66 -19.08 -10.65
C VAL A 163 4.92 -17.58 -10.59
N ALA A 164 4.84 -16.97 -9.39
CA ALA A 164 5.15 -15.55 -9.21
C ALA A 164 6.60 -15.24 -9.56
N GLN A 165 7.53 -16.13 -9.20
CA GLN A 165 8.93 -16.01 -9.57
C GLN A 165 9.13 -16.13 -11.09
N GLN A 166 8.45 -17.06 -11.76
CA GLN A 166 8.58 -17.22 -13.21
C GLN A 166 8.03 -16.03 -14.01
N LEU A 167 6.93 -15.42 -13.56
CA LEU A 167 6.31 -14.29 -14.24
C LEU A 167 7.05 -12.96 -14.03
N PHE A 168 7.72 -12.81 -12.88
CA PHE A 168 8.22 -11.51 -12.44
C PHE A 168 9.74 -11.44 -12.21
N LEU A 169 10.50 -12.53 -12.08
CA LEU A 169 11.93 -12.44 -11.75
C LEU A 169 12.76 -11.66 -12.79
N ASP A 170 13.28 -10.52 -12.35
CA ASP A 170 14.60 -10.05 -12.73
C ASP A 170 15.61 -11.09 -12.25
N ARG A 171 16.39 -11.67 -13.17
CA ARG A 171 17.56 -12.46 -12.78
C ARG A 171 18.60 -11.50 -12.18
N PRO A 172 19.34 -11.91 -11.13
CA PRO A 172 20.53 -11.17 -10.72
C PRO A 172 21.51 -11.03 -11.89
#